data_AF-X7YNH8-F1
#
_entry.id   AF-X7YNH8-F1
#
_cell.length_a   1.000
_cell.length_b   1.000
_cell.length_c   1.000
_cell.angle_alpha   90.00
_cell.angle_beta   90.00
_cell.angle_gamma   90.00
#
_symmetry.space_group_name_H-M   'P 1'
#
loop_
_entity.id
_entity.type
_entity.pdbx_description
1 polymer ?
#
loop_
_entity_poly.entity_id
_entity_poly.type
_entity_poly.pdbx_seq_one_letter_code
_entity_poly.pdbx_strand_id
1 'polypeptide(L)'
;MAGLTWLPFTGQRYTAVVGGPLVKNGVPQPPLVHTELAHSIVGVGTFNADSRGRFPGRFRLAVLENLSRVSSRLRMHGATGIDLAYVADGILGGAISFGDHVWDHAAG
;
A
#
# COMPACT_ATOMS: atom_id res chain seq x y z
N MET A 1 0.55 20.65 -2.78
CA MET A 1 0.01 19.44 -3.45
C MET A 1 -0.81 18.64 -2.43
N ALA A 2 -1.83 17.92 -2.88
CA ALA A 2 -2.73 17.15 -2.01
C ALA A 2 -3.01 15.75 -2.58
N GLY A 3 -3.17 14.76 -1.70
CA GLY A 3 -3.55 13.39 -2.00
C GLY A 3 -4.90 13.05 -1.39
N LEU A 4 -5.73 12.31 -2.14
CA LEU A 4 -7.12 12.04 -1.81
C LEU A 4 -7.49 10.58 -2.15
N THR A 5 -7.87 9.77 -1.16
CA THR A 5 -8.32 8.37 -1.35
C THR A 5 -9.64 8.08 -0.64
N TRP A 6 -10.67 7.73 -1.41
CA TRP A 6 -12.04 7.49 -0.93
C TRP A 6 -12.37 6.01 -1.06
N LEU A 7 -12.74 5.37 0.05
CA LEU A 7 -13.12 3.97 0.14
C LEU A 7 -14.60 3.92 0.54
N PRO A 8 -15.53 4.02 -0.43
CA PRO A 8 -16.95 4.24 -0.15
C PRO A 8 -17.57 3.09 0.65
N PHE A 9 -17.18 1.84 0.37
CA PHE A 9 -17.74 0.67 1.05
C PHE A 9 -17.33 0.54 2.52
N THR A 10 -16.22 1.16 2.92
CA THR A 10 -15.78 1.20 4.33
C THR A 10 -16.09 2.54 5.00
N GLY A 11 -16.65 3.51 4.25
CA GLY A 11 -16.88 4.86 4.73
C GLY A 11 -15.61 5.61 5.10
N GLN A 12 -14.46 5.25 4.53
CA GLN A 12 -13.17 5.88 4.83
C GLN A 12 -12.78 6.89 3.75
N ARG A 13 -12.30 8.05 4.18
CA ARG A 13 -11.79 9.12 3.32
C ARG A 13 -10.45 9.58 3.88
N TYR A 14 -9.40 9.41 3.10
CA TYR A 14 -8.06 9.84 3.44
C TYR A 14 -7.72 11.09 2.66
N THR A 15 -7.23 12.11 3.36
CA THR A 15 -6.67 13.31 2.75
C THR A 15 -5.31 13.62 3.34
N ALA A 16 -4.41 14.13 2.52
CA ALA A 16 -3.13 14.65 2.96
C ALA A 16 -2.76 15.86 2.11
N VAL A 17 -2.07 16.82 2.73
CA VAL A 17 -1.44 17.95 2.04
C VAL A 17 0.05 17.91 2.37
N VAL A 18 0.89 18.34 1.43
CA VAL A 18 2.34 18.38 1.65
C VAL A 18 2.66 19.17 2.92
N GLY A 19 3.42 18.55 3.84
CA GLY A 19 3.79 19.11 5.13
C GLY A 19 2.73 19.00 6.24
N GLY A 20 1.53 18.51 5.91
CA GLY A 20 0.46 18.24 6.88
C GLY A 20 0.38 16.77 7.30
N PRO A 21 -0.48 16.45 8.29
CA PRO A 21 -0.74 15.07 8.67
C PRO A 21 -1.60 14.34 7.63
N LEU A 22 -1.61 13.02 7.72
CA LEU A 22 -2.72 12.23 7.16
C LEU A 22 -4.00 12.56 7.94
N VAL A 23 -5.10 12.76 7.24
CA VAL A 23 -6.42 12.98 7.84
C VAL A 23 -7.35 11.88 7.37
N LYS A 24 -7.90 11.13 8.31
CA LYS A 24 -8.90 10.07 8.07
C LYS A 24 -10.25 10.55 8.55
N ASN A 25 -11.21 10.68 7.63
CA ASN A 25 -12.57 11.12 7.94
C ASN A 25 -12.64 12.43 8.74
N GLY A 26 -11.73 13.37 8.44
CA GLY A 26 -11.64 14.66 9.13
C GLY A 26 -10.80 14.65 10.41
N VAL A 27 -10.27 13.49 10.82
CA VAL A 27 -9.43 13.36 12.03
C VAL A 27 -7.96 13.18 11.65
N PRO A 28 -7.06 14.09 12.08
CA PRO A 28 -5.62 13.91 11.90
C PRO A 28 -5.13 12.62 12.56
N GLN A 29 -4.33 11.85 11.83
CA GLN A 29 -3.69 10.64 12.33
C GLN A 29 -2.29 10.95 12.87
N PRO A 30 -1.81 10.21 13.89
CA PRO A 30 -0.45 10.35 14.36
C PRO A 30 0.56 9.94 13.28
N PRO A 31 1.82 10.43 13.35
CA PRO A 31 2.89 9.94 12.49
C PRO A 31 3.10 8.44 12.66
N LEU A 32 3.48 7.76 11.58
CA LEU A 32 3.87 6.35 11.63
C LEU A 32 5.09 6.15 12.53
N VAL A 33 5.07 5.06 13.29
CA VAL A 33 6.22 4.60 14.07
C VAL A 33 6.90 3.45 13.35
N HIS A 34 8.21 3.34 13.53
CA HIS A 34 8.97 2.23 12.97
C HIS A 34 8.49 0.88 13.53
N THR A 35 8.42 -0.14 12.67
CA THR A 35 8.05 -1.51 13.03
C THR A 35 8.88 -2.50 12.21
N GLU A 36 9.29 -3.59 12.84
CA GLU A 36 9.99 -4.69 12.18
C GLU A 36 9.09 -5.41 11.18
N LEU A 37 9.67 -5.89 10.06
CA LEU A 37 8.91 -6.62 9.05
C LEU A 37 8.22 -7.86 9.63
N ALA A 38 8.90 -8.57 10.54
CA ALA A 38 8.37 -9.77 11.19
C ALA A 38 7.04 -9.53 11.94
N HIS A 39 6.76 -8.29 12.32
CA HIS A 39 5.52 -7.88 13.01
C HIS A 39 4.54 -7.14 12.09
N SER A 40 4.87 -7.00 10.81
CA SER A 40 4.12 -6.19 9.86
C SER A 40 3.29 -7.03 8.89
N ILE A 41 2.08 -6.56 8.59
CA ILE A 41 1.32 -7.02 7.42
C ILE A 41 1.75 -6.17 6.23
N VAL A 42 2.13 -6.83 5.13
CA VAL A 42 2.56 -6.15 3.89
C VAL A 42 1.49 -6.27 2.82
N GLY A 43 1.05 -5.13 2.30
CA GLY A 43 0.18 -5.03 1.13
C GLY A 43 0.93 -5.44 -0.14
N VAL A 44 0.32 -6.27 -0.96
CA VAL A 44 0.93 -6.71 -2.23
C VAL A 44 -0.08 -6.56 -3.37
N GLY A 45 0.39 -5.97 -4.46
CA GLY A 45 -0.41 -5.83 -5.68
C GLY A 45 -0.76 -7.18 -6.32
N THR A 46 -1.74 -7.16 -7.21
CA THR A 46 -2.07 -8.33 -8.04
C THR A 46 -0.86 -8.71 -8.91
N PHE A 47 -0.70 -10.00 -9.17
CA PHE A 47 0.37 -10.50 -10.02
C PHE A 47 -0.14 -11.55 -10.99
N ASN A 48 0.53 -11.62 -12.14
CA ASN A 48 0.39 -12.69 -13.11
C ASN A 48 1.79 -13.26 -13.34
N ALA A 49 1.99 -14.55 -13.05
CA ALA A 49 3.26 -15.25 -13.18
C ALA A 49 3.82 -15.23 -14.61
N ASP A 50 2.92 -15.15 -15.60
CA ASP A 50 3.25 -15.11 -17.02
C ASP A 50 3.40 -13.69 -17.57
N SER A 51 3.24 -12.65 -16.72
CA SER A 51 3.44 -11.26 -17.14
C SER A 51 4.87 -11.04 -17.63
N ARG A 52 4.99 -10.35 -18.77
CA ARG A 52 6.26 -10.03 -19.44
C ARG A 52 6.59 -8.54 -19.42
N GLY A 53 5.91 -7.75 -18.59
CA GLY A 53 6.17 -6.32 -18.44
C GLY A 53 7.53 -6.02 -17.81
N ARG A 54 7.77 -4.73 -17.49
CA ARG A 54 9.04 -4.24 -16.93
C ARG A 54 9.56 -5.08 -15.76
N PHE A 55 8.64 -5.51 -14.90
CA PHE A 55 8.90 -6.50 -13.85
C PHE A 55 8.19 -7.81 -14.22
N PRO A 56 8.91 -8.82 -14.74
CA PRO A 56 8.32 -10.09 -15.14
C PRO A 56 7.64 -10.81 -13.98
N GLY A 57 6.62 -11.61 -14.27
CA GLY A 57 5.80 -12.31 -13.26
C GLY A 57 6.62 -13.21 -12.33
N ARG A 58 7.62 -13.93 -12.87
CA ARG A 58 8.55 -14.75 -12.07
C ARG A 58 9.38 -13.94 -11.09
N PHE A 59 9.78 -12.72 -11.46
CA PHE A 59 10.48 -11.81 -10.56
C PHE A 59 9.55 -11.34 -9.43
N ARG A 60 8.31 -10.94 -9.77
CA ARG A 60 7.30 -10.55 -8.77
C ARG A 60 7.05 -11.69 -7.79
N LEU A 61 6.90 -12.93 -8.28
CA LEU A 61 6.75 -14.14 -7.45
C LEU A 61 7.92 -14.34 -6.49
N ALA A 62 9.16 -14.22 -6.97
CA ALA A 62 10.34 -14.36 -6.11
C ALA A 62 10.37 -13.29 -5.00
N VAL A 63 9.95 -12.06 -5.29
CA VAL A 63 9.84 -10.99 -4.27
C VAL A 63 8.78 -11.37 -3.22
N LEU A 64 7.61 -11.82 -3.65
CA LEU A 64 6.54 -12.24 -2.74
C LEU A 64 6.94 -13.44 -1.89
N GLU A 65 7.63 -14.42 -2.47
CA GLU A 65 8.17 -15.57 -1.77
C GLU A 65 9.12 -15.13 -0.64
N ASN A 66 10.08 -14.25 -0.93
CA ASN A 66 11.04 -13.78 0.07
C ASN A 66 10.35 -12.94 1.17
N LEU A 67 9.39 -12.08 0.81
CA LEU A 67 8.62 -11.31 1.79
C LEU A 67 7.78 -12.21 2.70
N SER A 68 7.21 -13.29 2.16
CA SER A 68 6.43 -14.23 2.96
C SER A 68 7.24 -14.91 4.08
N ARG A 69 8.57 -14.96 3.95
CA ARG A 69 9.48 -15.55 4.94
C ARG A 69 9.84 -14.60 6.09
N VAL A 70 9.76 -13.29 5.85
CA VAL A 70 10.26 -12.26 6.79
C VAL A 70 9.18 -11.31 7.30
N SER A 71 7.97 -11.34 6.72
CA SER A 71 6.84 -10.54 7.17
C SER A 71 5.85 -11.37 8.01
N SER A 72 5.03 -10.70 8.82
CA SER A 72 3.99 -11.40 9.58
C SER A 72 2.97 -12.05 8.65
N ARG A 73 2.47 -11.28 7.67
CA ARG A 73 1.47 -11.72 6.67
C ARG A 73 1.58 -10.87 5.41
N LEU A 74 1.19 -11.47 4.28
CA LEU A 74 0.91 -10.73 3.05
C LEU A 74 -0.60 -10.54 2.86
N ARG A 75 -1.02 -9.40 2.32
CA ARG A 75 -2.42 -9.10 2.03
C ARG A 75 -2.56 -8.48 0.65
N MET A 76 -3.52 -8.96 -0.14
CA MET A 76 -3.84 -8.41 -1.45
C MET A 76 -5.22 -7.77 -1.40
N HIS A 77 -5.30 -6.44 -1.53
CA HIS A 77 -6.58 -5.71 -1.56
C HIS A 77 -7.10 -5.46 -2.98
N GLY A 78 -6.23 -5.61 -3.99
CA GLY A 78 -6.61 -5.43 -5.40
C GLY A 78 -6.65 -3.97 -5.87
N ALA A 79 -6.16 -3.02 -5.07
CA ALA A 79 -6.10 -1.61 -5.44
C ALA A 79 -4.91 -0.90 -4.78
N THR A 80 -3.97 -0.40 -5.60
CA THR A 80 -2.75 0.29 -5.13
C THR A 80 -3.07 1.45 -4.18
N GLY A 81 -4.05 2.29 -4.52
CA GLY A 81 -4.42 3.43 -3.67
C GLY A 81 -4.94 3.02 -2.29
N ILE A 82 -5.62 1.87 -2.17
CA ILE A 82 -6.07 1.33 -0.87
C ILE A 82 -4.86 0.88 -0.06
N ASP A 83 -3.94 0.13 -0.67
CA ASP A 83 -2.73 -0.36 0.00
C ASP A 83 -1.89 0.81 0.54
N LEU A 84 -1.68 1.85 -0.27
CA LEU A 84 -0.92 3.04 0.13
C LEU A 84 -1.62 3.83 1.25
N ALA A 85 -2.93 4.08 1.14
CA ALA A 85 -3.69 4.75 2.19
C ALA A 85 -3.67 3.97 3.52
N TYR A 86 -3.69 2.63 3.46
CA TYR A 86 -3.59 1.78 4.65
C TYR A 86 -2.18 1.73 5.24
N VAL A 87 -1.14 1.88 4.42
CA VAL A 87 0.23 2.11 4.94
C VAL A 87 0.28 3.44 5.66
N ALA A 88 -0.24 4.52 5.06
CA ALA A 88 -0.24 5.84 5.67
C ALA A 88 -1.03 5.87 7.01
N ASP A 89 -2.12 5.10 7.10
CA ASP A 89 -2.95 4.96 8.32
C ASP A 89 -2.40 3.93 9.33
N GLY A 90 -1.26 3.29 9.04
CA GLY A 90 -0.63 2.31 9.92
C GLY A 90 -1.38 0.97 10.03
N ILE A 91 -2.39 0.72 9.19
CA ILE A 91 -3.07 -0.58 9.07
C ILE A 91 -2.13 -1.62 8.45
N LEU A 92 -1.30 -1.19 7.49
CA LEU A 92 -0.25 -2.00 6.88
C LEU A 92 1.12 -1.45 7.30
N GLY A 93 2.10 -2.33 7.51
CA GLY A 93 3.48 -1.92 7.79
C GLY A 93 4.28 -1.58 6.53
N GLY A 94 3.71 -1.85 5.34
CA GLY A 94 4.29 -1.50 4.06
C GLY A 94 3.45 -2.04 2.91
N ALA A 95 3.73 -1.59 1.68
CA ALA A 95 3.10 -2.10 0.48
C ALA A 95 4.07 -2.15 -0.70
N ILE A 96 3.89 -3.12 -1.60
CA ILE A 96 4.62 -3.22 -2.87
C ILE A 96 3.61 -3.32 -4.02
N SER A 97 3.77 -2.42 -4.99
CA SER A 97 3.03 -2.43 -6.25
C SER A 97 3.99 -2.51 -7.43
N PHE A 98 3.55 -3.19 -8.49
CA PHE A 98 4.24 -3.28 -9.78
C PHE A 98 3.38 -2.69 -10.91
N GLY A 99 2.41 -1.84 -10.57
CA GLY A 99 1.56 -1.15 -11.53
C GLY A 99 2.30 -0.01 -12.22
N ASP A 100 2.00 0.22 -13.50
CA ASP A 100 2.77 1.14 -14.34
C ASP A 100 2.14 2.55 -14.46
N HIS A 101 0.94 2.76 -13.91
CA HIS A 101 0.25 4.03 -14.06
C HIS A 101 0.50 4.95 -12.87
N VAL A 102 0.94 6.18 -13.17
CA VAL A 102 1.25 7.20 -12.17
C VAL A 102 0.02 7.55 -11.32
N TRP A 103 -1.18 7.54 -11.92
CA TRP A 103 -2.41 7.86 -11.19
C TRP A 103 -2.77 6.84 -10.10
N ASP A 104 -2.29 5.59 -10.19
CA ASP A 104 -2.53 4.57 -9.15
C ASP A 104 -1.75 4.87 -7.85
N HIS A 105 -0.73 5.72 -7.93
CA HIS A 105 0.20 6.03 -6.85
C HIS A 105 0.13 7.49 -6.39
N ALA A 106 -0.35 8.40 -7.26
CA ALA A 106 -0.23 9.85 -7.04
C ALA A 106 -0.93 10.37 -5.77
N ALA A 107 -2.02 9.71 -5.35
CA ALA A 107 -2.83 10.16 -4.23
C ALA A 107 -2.54 9.42 -2.91
N GLY A 108 -1.93 8.24 -3.00
CA GLY A 108 -1.71 7.32 -1.87
C GLY A 108 -0.45 7.64 -1.08
#